data_AF-A0A1J5KIL8-F1
#
_entry.id   AF-A0A1J5KIL8-F1
#
_cell.length_a   1.000
_cell.length_b   1.000
_cell.length_c   1.000
_cell.angle_alpha   90.00
_cell.angle_beta   90.00
_cell.angle_gamma   90.00
#
_symmetry.space_group_name_H-M   'P 1'
#
loop_
_entity.id
_entity.type
_entity.pdbx_description
1 polymer ?
#
loop_
_entity_poly.entity_id
_entity_poly.type
_entity_poly.pdbx_seq_one_letter_code
_entity_poly.pdbx_strand_id
1 'polypeptide(L)'
;MTVLTRTEKKTKKRMDNVQEALNLLDVFFDKGFSTLPAISTLIRSYYPDVTKERITNFWHFRNVSDDMIAKVSSVLDQLNKE
;
A
#
# COMPACT_ATOMS: atom_id res chain seq x y z
N MET A 1 -10.27 6.73 -31.20
CA MET A 1 -9.77 6.64 -29.82
C MET A 1 -10.91 7.02 -28.88
N THR A 2 -11.38 6.09 -28.05
CA THR A 2 -12.42 6.41 -27.06
C THR A 2 -11.75 7.10 -25.87
N VAL A 3 -12.10 8.37 -25.62
CA VAL A 3 -11.58 9.11 -24.48
C VAL A 3 -12.32 8.63 -23.23
N LEU A 4 -11.60 8.03 -22.28
CA LEU A 4 -12.17 7.60 -21.00
C LEU A 4 -12.85 8.78 -20.29
N THR A 5 -14.06 8.55 -19.81
CA THR A 5 -14.80 9.48 -18.95
C THR A 5 -14.06 9.69 -17.62
N ARG A 6 -14.41 10.77 -16.92
CA ARG A 6 -13.83 11.09 -15.61
C ARG A 6 -14.03 9.96 -14.58
N THR A 7 -15.18 9.29 -14.63
CA THR A 7 -15.51 8.16 -13.75
C THR A 7 -14.64 6.95 -14.07
N GLU A 8 -14.50 6.60 -15.35
CA GLU A 8 -13.65 5.48 -15.77
C GLU A 8 -12.18 5.70 -15.41
N LYS A 9 -11.67 6.93 -15.57
CA LYS A 9 -10.30 7.27 -15.12
C LYS A 9 -10.12 7.07 -13.61
N LYS A 10 -11.12 7.45 -12.81
CA LYS A 10 -11.08 7.29 -11.35
C LYS A 10 -11.13 5.81 -10.95
N THR A 11 -11.98 5.02 -11.61
CA THR A 11 -12.07 3.57 -11.39
C THR A 11 -10.77 2.88 -11.78
N LYS A 12 -10.21 3.21 -12.95
CA LYS A 12 -8.93 2.67 -13.40
C LYS A 12 -7.82 2.95 -12.38
N LYS A 13 -7.69 4.21 -11.94
CA LYS A 13 -6.69 4.57 -10.91
C LYS A 13 -6.87 3.77 -9.61
N ARG A 14 -8.12 3.53 -9.17
CA ARG A 14 -8.37 2.69 -8.00
C ARG A 14 -7.90 1.25 -8.21
N MET A 15 -8.13 0.68 -9.39
CA MET A 15 -7.64 -0.67 -9.72
C MET A 15 -6.11 -0.71 -9.76
N ASP A 16 -5.48 0.29 -10.37
CA ASP A 16 -4.01 0.40 -10.43
C ASP A 16 -3.42 0.46 -9.00
N ASN A 17 -3.99 1.28 -8.11
CA ASN A 17 -3.56 1.37 -6.72
C ASN A 17 -3.74 0.06 -5.94
N VAL A 18 -4.83 -0.69 -6.18
CA VAL A 18 -5.04 -1.99 -5.54
C VAL A 18 -4.01 -3.00 -6.04
N GLN A 19 -3.71 -3.01 -7.33
CA GLN A 19 -2.69 -3.88 -7.90
C GLN A 19 -1.30 -3.58 -7.31
N GLU A 20 -0.93 -2.31 -7.19
CA GLU A 20 0.32 -1.92 -6.54
C GLU A 20 0.36 -2.35 -5.06
N ALA A 21 -0.73 -2.17 -4.32
CA ALA A 21 -0.81 -2.62 -2.94
C ALA A 21 -0.69 -4.15 -2.81
N LEU A 22 -1.27 -4.92 -3.73
CA LEU A 22 -1.11 -6.38 -3.77
C LEU A 22 0.35 -6.76 -3.97
N ASN A 23 1.03 -6.17 -4.96
CA ASN A 23 2.44 -6.44 -5.22
C ASN A 23 3.33 -6.12 -4.01
N LEU A 24 3.04 -5.04 -3.29
CA LEU A 24 3.76 -4.69 -2.06
C LEU A 24 3.50 -5.68 -0.93
N LEU A 25 2.28 -6.18 -0.80
CA LEU A 25 1.95 -7.21 0.19
C LEU A 25 2.62 -8.54 -0.15
N ASP A 26 2.73 -8.92 -1.43
CA ASP A 26 3.48 -10.10 -1.85
C ASP A 26 4.95 -10.01 -1.42
N VAL A 27 5.61 -8.86 -1.68
CA VAL A 27 6.99 -8.62 -1.22
C VAL A 27 7.09 -8.67 0.32
N PHE A 28 6.09 -8.15 1.02
CA PHE A 28 6.03 -8.21 2.48
C PHE A 28 5.89 -9.66 2.99
N PHE A 29 5.07 -10.49 2.33
CA PHE A 29 4.89 -11.90 2.64
C PHE A 29 6.14 -12.73 2.32
N ASP A 30 6.82 -12.44 1.22
CA ASP A 30 8.08 -13.10 0.83
C ASP A 30 9.21 -12.85 1.84
N LYS A 31 9.16 -11.72 2.56
CA LYS A 31 10.06 -11.43 3.68
C LYS A 31 9.71 -12.16 4.99
N GLY A 32 8.65 -12.97 5.00
CA GLY A 32 8.20 -13.77 6.14
C GLY A 32 7.25 -13.03 7.09
N PHE A 33 6.83 -11.81 6.79
CA PHE A 33 5.82 -11.11 7.59
C PHE A 33 4.42 -11.40 7.07
N SER A 34 3.48 -11.81 7.93
CA SER A 34 2.15 -12.28 7.48
C SER A 34 0.95 -11.64 8.19
N THR A 35 1.17 -10.63 9.03
CA THR A 35 0.12 -10.11 9.91
C THR A 35 -0.05 -8.60 9.84
N LEU A 36 -1.30 -8.15 10.02
CA LEU A 36 -1.63 -6.73 10.13
C LEU A 36 -0.84 -6.00 11.25
N PRO A 37 -0.66 -6.59 12.46
CA PRO A 37 0.21 -5.99 13.46
C PRO A 37 1.66 -5.81 13.01
N ALA A 38 2.21 -6.76 12.24
CA ALA A 38 3.58 -6.67 11.73
C ALA A 38 3.75 -5.50 10.77
N ILE A 39 2.90 -5.40 9.73
CA ILE A 39 2.97 -4.26 8.80
C ILE A 39 2.67 -2.95 9.51
N SER A 40 1.75 -2.97 10.48
CA SER A 40 1.43 -1.76 11.26
C SER A 40 2.60 -1.28 12.10
N THR A 41 3.35 -2.20 12.70
CA THR A 41 4.55 -1.88 13.49
C THR A 41 5.64 -1.35 12.58
N LEU A 42 5.88 -2.05 11.48
CA LEU A 42 6.89 -1.69 10.49
C LEU A 42 6.64 -0.32 9.87
N ILE A 43 5.44 -0.04 9.37
CA ILE A 43 5.15 1.27 8.78
C ILE A 43 5.25 2.38 9.81
N ARG A 44 4.79 2.16 11.05
CA ARG A 44 4.81 3.19 12.10
C ARG A 44 6.18 3.42 12.73
N SER A 45 7.15 2.51 12.56
CA SER A 45 8.53 2.76 12.98
C SER A 45 9.22 3.80 12.09
N TYR A 46 8.86 3.84 10.79
CA TYR A 46 9.40 4.82 9.83
C TYR A 46 8.51 6.05 9.65
N TYR A 47 7.19 5.89 9.80
CA TYR A 47 6.19 6.96 9.66
C TYR A 47 5.23 6.99 10.86
N PRO A 48 5.64 7.57 12.00
CA PRO A 48 4.86 7.56 13.25
C PRO A 48 3.50 8.27 13.15
N ASP A 49 3.37 9.20 12.19
CA ASP A 49 2.17 9.97 11.87
C ASP A 49 1.08 9.14 11.17
N VAL A 50 1.44 7.99 10.60
CA VAL A 50 0.49 7.10 9.94
C VAL A 50 -0.40 6.42 10.99
N THR A 51 -1.70 6.72 10.92
CA THR A 51 -2.68 6.14 11.84
C THR A 51 -2.91 4.66 11.53
N LYS A 52 -3.28 3.89 12.56
CA LYS A 52 -3.66 2.47 12.40
C LYS A 52 -4.78 2.28 11.38
N GLU A 53 -5.74 3.20 11.35
CA GLU A 53 -6.85 3.15 10.40
C GLU A 53 -6.37 3.20 8.95
N ARG A 54 -5.40 4.06 8.62
CA ARG A 54 -4.83 4.15 7.26
C ARG A 54 -4.15 2.84 6.85
N ILE A 55 -3.48 2.18 7.78
CA ILE A 55 -2.82 0.89 7.55
C ILE A 55 -3.85 -0.22 7.37
N THR A 56 -4.90 -0.25 8.20
CA THR A 56 -6.02 -1.18 8.06
C THR A 56 -6.75 -0.98 6.72
N ASN A 57 -6.94 0.27 6.29
CA ASN A 57 -7.53 0.59 5.00
C ASN A 57 -6.66 0.17 3.81
N PHE A 58 -5.34 0.27 3.94
CA PHE A 58 -4.38 -0.28 2.97
C PHE A 58 -4.49 -1.81 2.92
N TRP A 59 -4.39 -2.47 4.07
CA TRP A 59 -4.43 -3.93 4.20
C TRP A 59 -5.71 -4.57 3.63
N HIS A 60 -6.85 -3.90 3.81
CA HIS A 60 -8.13 -4.38 3.27
C HIS A 60 -8.53 -3.74 1.94
N PHE A 61 -7.63 -2.99 1.30
CA PHE A 61 -7.86 -2.31 0.01
C PHE A 61 -9.07 -1.36 -0.02
N ARG A 62 -9.51 -0.83 1.13
CA ARG A 62 -10.74 -0.02 1.25
C ARG A 62 -10.54 1.43 0.79
N ASN A 63 -9.33 1.97 0.92
CA ASN A 63 -9.00 3.33 0.48
C ASN A 63 -7.48 3.47 0.26
N VAL A 64 -6.96 2.74 -0.73
CA VAL A 64 -5.54 2.76 -1.05
C VAL A 64 -5.18 4.06 -1.77
N SER A 65 -4.49 4.95 -1.07
CA SER A 65 -3.97 6.19 -1.65
C SER A 65 -2.52 6.02 -2.11
N ASP A 66 -2.14 6.78 -3.14
CA ASP A 66 -0.76 6.82 -3.65
C ASP A 66 0.26 7.11 -2.52
N ASP A 67 -0.09 7.98 -1.57
CA ASP A 67 0.74 8.26 -0.37
C ASP A 67 1.00 7.02 0.49
N MET A 68 0.00 6.15 0.68
CA MET A 68 0.19 4.92 1.45
C MET A 68 1.04 3.92 0.68
N ILE A 69 0.82 3.79 -0.63
CA ILE A 69 1.63 2.93 -1.51
C ILE A 69 3.10 3.37 -1.45
N ALA A 70 3.37 4.66 -1.63
CA ALA A 70 4.73 5.21 -1.59
C ALA A 70 5.42 4.97 -0.23
N LYS A 71 4.71 5.16 0.88
CA LYS A 71 5.23 4.88 2.22
C LYS A 71 5.54 3.40 2.43
N VAL A 72 4.63 2.51 2.04
CA VAL A 72 4.83 1.06 2.18
C VAL A 72 6.00 0.60 1.30
N SER A 73 6.06 1.04 0.05
CA SER A 73 7.18 0.77 -0.86
C SER A 73 8.51 1.22 -0.26
N SER A 74 8.58 2.47 0.23
CA SER A 74 9.81 3.02 0.82
C SER A 74 10.30 2.19 2.01
N VAL A 75 9.40 1.69 2.86
CA VAL A 75 9.81 0.85 3.99
C VAL A 75 10.30 -0.51 3.53
N LEU A 76 9.62 -1.15 2.58
CA LEU A 76 10.06 -2.44 2.03
C LEU A 76 11.40 -2.32 1.30
N ASP A 77 11.65 -1.22 0.60
CA ASP A 77 12.92 -0.92 -0.05
C ASP A 77 14.06 -0.73 0.96
N GLN A 78 13.78 -0.09 2.11
CA GLN A 78 14.76 0.04 3.18
C GLN A 78 15.10 -1.32 3.80
N LEU A 79 14.11 -2.21 3.97
CA LEU A 79 14.33 -3.60 4.38
C LEU A 79 15.05 -4.48 3.35
N ASN A 80 15.24 -4.02 2.11
CA ASN A 80 16.01 -4.73 1.07
C ASN A 80 17.47 -4.24 0.99
N LYS A 81 17.78 -3.09 1.58
CA LYS A 81 19.13 -2.49 1.58
C LYS A 81 19.96 -2.89 2.79
N GLU A 82 19.33 -3.49 3.79
CA GLU A 82 19.97 -4.20 4.91
C GLU A 82 20.18 -5.68 4.56
#